data_AF-A0A5J5M0W5-F1
#
_entry.id   AF-A0A5J5M0W5-F1
#
_cell.length_a   1.000
_cell.length_b   1.000
_cell.length_c   1.000
_cell.angle_alpha   90.00
_cell.angle_beta   90.00
_cell.angle_gamma   90.00
#
_symmetry.space_group_name_H-M   'P 1'
#
loop_
_entity.id
_entity.type
_entity.pdbx_description
1 polymer ?
#
loop_
_entity_poly.entity_id
_entity_poly.type
_entity_poly.pdbx_seq_one_letter_code
_entity_poly.pdbx_strand_id
1 'polypeptide(L)'
;MTATPKLYGETAKVKAQENDAVICSMDDQGYYGPEFYRLGFYQAVSSGLLTDYKVMVLAVDEKYVSATFQRQLADSNNELNLKDAVKIIGCWNGLSNGWPAMPMVRRFPKI
;
A
#
# COMPACT_ATOMS: atom_id res chain seq x y z
N MET A 1 5.45 11.91 -21.28
CA MET A 1 4.36 12.27 -20.35
C MET A 1 4.19 11.11 -19.35
N THR A 2 4.29 11.36 -18.06
CA THR A 2 4.19 10.33 -17.00
C THR A 2 3.79 10.96 -15.67
N ALA A 3 3.16 10.20 -14.78
CA ALA A 3 2.87 10.62 -13.41
C ALA A 3 4.01 10.30 -12.42
N THR A 4 4.86 9.32 -12.78
CA THR A 4 5.95 8.82 -11.93
C THR A 4 7.24 8.74 -12.76
N PRO A 5 7.96 9.86 -12.98
CA PRO A 5 9.21 9.86 -13.73
C PRO A 5 10.36 9.14 -13.01
N LYS A 6 10.19 8.84 -11.72
CA LYS A 6 11.10 8.07 -10.88
C LYS A 6 10.34 6.89 -10.27
N LEU A 7 10.88 5.68 -10.43
CA LEU A 7 10.32 4.46 -9.86
C LEU A 7 11.18 3.96 -8.70
N TYR A 8 10.52 3.75 -7.57
CA TYR A 8 11.09 3.15 -6.36
C TYR A 8 10.42 1.79 -6.12
N GLY A 9 11.17 0.78 -5.68
CA GLY A 9 10.62 -0.56 -5.46
C GLY A 9 11.27 -1.31 -4.30
N GLU A 10 10.48 -2.15 -3.62
CA GLU A 10 10.86 -2.83 -2.37
C GLU A 10 12.04 -3.81 -2.52
N THR A 11 12.18 -4.50 -3.65
CA THR A 11 13.33 -5.38 -3.95
C THR A 11 14.61 -4.62 -4.33
N ALA A 12 14.55 -3.29 -4.51
CA ALA A 12 15.75 -2.48 -4.60
C ALA A 12 16.43 -2.27 -3.24
N LYS A 13 15.73 -2.49 -2.11
CA LYS A 13 16.25 -2.27 -0.75
C LYS A 13 17.46 -3.12 -0.37
N VAL A 14 17.59 -4.35 -0.91
CA VAL A 14 18.73 -5.23 -0.56
C VAL A 14 20.01 -4.82 -1.31
N LYS A 15 19.89 -4.24 -2.51
CA LYS A 15 21.04 -3.72 -3.28
C LYS A 15 21.31 -2.22 -3.05
N ALA A 16 20.35 -1.48 -2.48
CA ALA A 16 20.45 -0.06 -2.15
C ALA A 16 21.10 0.24 -0.79
N GLN A 17 21.18 -0.75 0.11
CA GLN A 17 21.80 -0.56 1.44
C GLN A 17 23.29 -0.16 1.36
N GLU A 18 23.94 -0.28 0.19
CA GLU A 18 25.30 0.22 -0.03
C GLU A 18 25.38 1.49 -0.89
N ASN A 19 24.40 1.81 -1.75
CA ASN A 19 24.37 3.02 -2.59
C ASN A 19 22.98 3.31 -3.18
N ASP A 20 22.31 4.38 -2.72
CA ASP A 20 21.06 5.01 -3.22
C ASP A 20 20.50 4.46 -4.56
N ALA A 21 19.66 3.40 -4.50
CA ALA A 21 19.18 2.76 -5.72
C ALA A 21 17.82 3.31 -6.20
N VAL A 22 17.90 4.03 -7.31
CA VAL A 22 16.80 4.30 -8.25
C VAL A 22 16.67 3.09 -9.17
N ILE A 23 15.46 2.54 -9.36
CA ILE A 23 15.25 1.42 -10.30
C ILE A 23 15.23 1.92 -11.75
N CYS A 24 14.52 3.03 -11.96
CA CYS A 24 14.41 3.71 -13.24
C CYS A 24 14.14 5.20 -12.98
N SER A 25 14.81 6.07 -13.73
CA SER A 25 14.60 7.51 -13.69
C SER A 25 14.74 8.13 -15.07
N MET A 26 13.91 9.16 -15.31
CA MET A 26 13.95 10.00 -16.50
C MET A 26 14.83 11.25 -16.31
N ASP A 27 15.85 11.21 -15.45
CA ASP A 27 16.72 12.36 -15.14
C ASP A 27 17.65 12.77 -16.30
N ASP A 28 17.91 11.89 -17.28
CA ASP A 28 18.78 12.18 -18.43
C ASP A 28 18.05 13.00 -19.51
N GLN A 29 18.33 14.30 -19.53
CA GLN A 29 17.74 15.23 -20.51
C GLN A 29 18.23 14.99 -21.95
N GLY A 30 19.35 14.31 -22.17
CA GLY A 30 19.81 13.93 -23.51
C GLY A 30 18.85 12.95 -24.18
N TYR A 31 18.23 12.05 -23.40
CA TYR A 31 17.22 11.12 -23.89
C TYR A 31 15.80 11.65 -23.75
N TYR A 32 15.47 12.30 -22.63
CA TYR A 32 14.09 12.66 -22.29
C TYR A 32 13.72 14.12 -22.55
N GLY A 33 14.70 14.98 -22.80
CA GLY A 33 14.52 16.43 -22.86
C GLY A 33 14.23 17.05 -21.49
N PRO A 34 14.09 18.40 -21.43
CA PRO A 34 13.74 19.09 -20.20
C PRO A 34 12.26 18.90 -19.83
N GLU A 35 11.95 18.95 -18.53
CA GLU A 35 10.57 18.95 -18.04
C GLU A 35 9.90 20.29 -18.37
N PHE A 36 8.97 20.29 -19.34
CA PHE A 36 8.24 21.51 -19.73
C PHE A 36 7.18 21.92 -18.70
N TYR A 37 6.51 20.96 -18.09
CA TYR A 37 5.44 21.20 -17.13
C TYR A 37 5.30 20.04 -16.16
N ARG A 38 5.01 20.36 -14.89
CA ARG A 38 4.78 19.39 -13.82
C ARG A 38 3.62 19.83 -12.96
N LEU A 39 2.60 18.98 -12.86
CA LEU A 39 1.51 19.10 -11.90
C LEU A 39 1.65 17.99 -10.86
N GLY A 40 2.13 18.32 -9.67
CA GLY A 40 2.31 17.35 -8.59
C GLY A 40 0.98 16.92 -7.96
N PHE A 41 0.93 15.72 -7.38
CA PHE A 41 -0.26 15.20 -6.69
C PHE A 41 -0.75 16.17 -5.59
N TYR A 42 0.15 16.62 -4.70
CA TYR A 42 -0.20 17.58 -3.64
C TYR A 42 -0.78 18.89 -4.18
N GLN A 43 -0.21 19.40 -5.28
CA GLN A 43 -0.71 20.61 -5.93
C GLN A 43 -2.10 20.39 -6.51
N ALA A 44 -2.33 19.27 -7.18
CA ALA A 44 -3.64 18.91 -7.72
C ALA A 44 -4.70 18.73 -6.62
N VAL A 45 -4.33 18.14 -5.47
CA VAL A 45 -5.23 18.05 -4.29
C VAL A 45 -5.52 19.42 -3.70
N SER A 46 -4.49 20.26 -3.51
CA SER A 46 -4.63 21.60 -2.94
C SER A 46 -5.49 22.53 -3.81
N SER A 47 -5.42 22.34 -5.13
CA SER A 47 -6.24 23.07 -6.11
C SER A 47 -7.63 22.45 -6.33
N GLY A 48 -8.02 21.42 -5.58
CA GLY A 48 -9.32 20.77 -5.71
C GLY A 48 -9.52 19.94 -6.99
N LEU A 49 -8.44 19.65 -7.73
CA LEU A 49 -8.47 18.83 -8.94
C LEU A 49 -8.48 17.33 -8.63
N LEU A 50 -7.92 16.93 -7.48
CA LEU A 50 -7.88 15.55 -7.00
C LEU A 50 -8.36 15.44 -5.55
N THR A 51 -8.88 14.27 -5.21
CA THR A 51 -9.14 13.90 -3.81
C THR A 51 -7.87 13.31 -3.19
N ASP A 52 -7.57 13.71 -1.96
CA ASP A 52 -6.44 13.17 -1.20
C ASP A 52 -6.63 11.69 -0.88
N TYR A 53 -5.55 10.91 -0.85
CA TYR A 53 -5.62 9.50 -0.44
C TYR A 53 -5.27 9.33 1.04
N LYS A 54 -5.72 8.23 1.63
CA LYS A 54 -5.34 7.82 2.98
C LYS A 54 -4.86 6.38 2.95
N VAL A 55 -3.66 6.14 3.47
CA VAL A 55 -3.11 4.80 3.62
C VAL A 55 -3.61 4.21 4.94
N MET A 56 -4.26 3.05 4.86
CA MET A 56 -4.72 2.30 6.01
C MET A 56 -3.92 1.00 6.12
N VAL A 57 -3.28 0.81 7.27
CA VAL A 57 -2.54 -0.42 7.60
C VAL A 57 -3.36 -1.19 8.61
N LEU A 58 -3.79 -2.40 8.24
CA LEU A 58 -4.57 -3.29 9.10
C LEU A 58 -3.68 -4.44 9.56
N ALA A 59 -3.48 -4.54 10.87
CA ALA A 59 -2.86 -5.69 11.50
C ALA A 59 -3.94 -6.64 11.99
N VAL A 60 -3.90 -7.90 11.57
CA VAL A 60 -4.82 -8.95 12.00
C VAL A 60 -4.02 -10.01 12.74
N ASP A 61 -4.45 -10.35 13.95
CA ASP A 61 -3.81 -11.42 14.73
C ASP A 61 -4.22 -12.79 14.18
N GLU A 62 -3.25 -13.56 13.70
CA GLU A 62 -3.47 -14.91 13.18
C GLU A 62 -4.07 -15.85 14.24
N LYS A 63 -3.78 -15.65 15.53
CA LYS A 63 -4.33 -16.48 16.61
C LYS A 63 -5.85 -16.29 16.74
N TYR A 64 -6.31 -15.06 16.58
CA TYR A 64 -7.73 -14.73 16.59
C TYR A 64 -8.46 -15.37 15.39
N VAL A 65 -7.84 -15.31 14.22
CA VAL A 65 -8.40 -15.93 13.00
C VAL A 65 -8.41 -17.45 13.10
N SER A 66 -7.32 -18.05 13.59
CA SER A 66 -7.20 -19.51 13.76
C SER A 66 -8.27 -20.05 14.72
N ALA A 67 -8.51 -19.40 15.85
CA ALA A 67 -9.55 -19.83 16.80
C ALA A 67 -10.97 -19.75 16.21
N THR A 68 -11.25 -18.73 15.39
CA THR A 68 -12.58 -18.51 14.81
C THR A 68 -12.84 -19.41 13.60
N PHE A 69 -11.81 -19.72 12.82
CA PHE A 69 -11.90 -20.50 11.57
C PHE A 69 -11.46 -21.96 11.73
N GLN A 70 -11.14 -22.43 12.93
CA GLN A 70 -10.67 -23.80 13.20
C GLN A 70 -11.55 -24.90 12.58
N ARG A 71 -12.88 -24.76 12.63
CA ARG A 71 -13.82 -25.71 12.02
C ARG A 71 -13.81 -25.70 10.50
N GLN A 72 -13.63 -24.53 9.90
CA GLN A 72 -13.64 -24.36 8.45
C GLN A 72 -12.27 -24.74 7.85
N LEU A 73 -11.18 -24.49 8.57
CA LEU A 73 -9.82 -24.88 8.19
C LEU A 73 -9.54 -26.39 8.39
N ALA A 74 -10.32 -27.08 9.23
CA ALA A 74 -10.21 -28.52 9.45
C ALA A 74 -10.98 -29.38 8.43
N ASP A 75 -11.82 -28.75 7.60
CA ASP A 75 -12.54 -29.44 6.54
C ASP A 75 -11.59 -29.73 5.37
N SER A 76 -11.39 -31.01 5.06
CA SER A 76 -10.42 -31.49 4.07
C SER A 76 -10.78 -31.08 2.63
N ASN A 77 -12.02 -30.64 2.41
CA ASN A 77 -12.54 -30.14 1.14
C ASN A 77 -12.42 -28.62 0.98
N ASN A 78 -11.85 -27.92 1.96
CA ASN A 78 -11.75 -26.47 1.93
C ASN A 78 -10.38 -26.02 1.39
N GLU A 79 -10.38 -25.31 0.26
CA GLU A 79 -9.17 -24.75 -0.37
C GLU A 79 -8.64 -23.50 0.33
N LEU A 80 -9.41 -22.94 1.27
CA LEU A 80 -9.04 -21.71 1.98
C LEU A 80 -7.98 -21.96 3.05
N ASN A 81 -6.79 -21.40 2.86
CA ASN A 81 -5.74 -21.40 3.88
C ASN A 81 -5.93 -20.24 4.88
N LEU A 82 -5.20 -20.31 6.01
CA LEU A 82 -5.25 -19.28 7.06
C LEU A 82 -4.88 -17.88 6.55
N LYS A 83 -3.93 -17.76 5.61
CA LYS A 83 -3.48 -16.48 5.06
C LYS A 83 -4.58 -15.80 4.25
N ASP A 84 -5.37 -16.57 3.52
CA ASP A 84 -6.47 -16.05 2.72
C ASP A 84 -7.65 -15.63 3.61
N ALA A 85 -7.91 -16.37 4.70
CA ALA A 85 -8.86 -15.93 5.73
C ALA A 85 -8.44 -14.59 6.36
N VAL A 86 -7.16 -14.41 6.68
CA VAL A 86 -6.61 -13.14 7.20
C VAL A 86 -6.80 -12.00 6.20
N LYS A 87 -6.53 -12.20 4.91
CA LYS A 87 -6.75 -11.19 3.87
C LYS A 87 -8.22 -10.80 3.75
N ILE A 88 -9.13 -11.78 3.76
CA ILE A 88 -10.58 -11.56 3.66
C ILE A 88 -11.07 -10.72 4.85
N ILE A 89 -10.67 -11.10 6.08
CA ILE A 89 -11.04 -10.36 7.29
C ILE A 89 -10.43 -8.96 7.27
N GLY A 90 -9.17 -8.82 6.83
CA GLY A 90 -8.53 -7.52 6.67
C GLY A 90 -9.30 -6.61 5.70
N CYS A 91 -9.65 -7.11 4.51
CA CYS A 91 -10.46 -6.38 3.56
C CYS A 91 -11.84 -6.03 4.12
N TRP A 92 -12.53 -6.99 4.76
CA TRP A 92 -13.84 -6.75 5.38
C TRP A 92 -13.76 -5.67 6.46
N ASN A 93 -12.79 -5.76 7.36
CA ASN A 93 -12.57 -4.78 8.42
C ASN A 93 -12.26 -3.39 7.85
N GLY A 94 -11.44 -3.33 6.79
CA GLY A 94 -11.12 -2.07 6.12
C GLY A 94 -12.31 -1.43 5.40
N LEU A 95 -13.27 -2.22 4.92
CA LEU A 95 -14.48 -1.74 4.25
C LEU A 95 -15.63 -1.43 5.23
N SER A 96 -15.81 -2.27 6.25
CA SER A 96 -16.97 -2.23 7.15
C SER A 96 -16.90 -1.13 8.19
N ASN A 97 -15.73 -0.84 8.74
CA ASN A 97 -15.56 0.25 9.67
C ASN A 97 -14.96 1.44 8.94
N GLY A 98 -15.81 2.45 8.73
CA GLY A 98 -15.32 3.82 8.63
C GLY A 98 -14.31 4.09 9.73
N TRP A 99 -13.30 4.85 9.36
CA TRP A 99 -12.03 5.14 10.04
C TRP A 99 -12.04 5.60 11.53
N PRO A 100 -13.12 5.83 12.32
CA PRO A 100 -12.97 6.14 13.74
C PRO A 100 -13.22 5.00 14.75
N ALA A 101 -13.75 3.83 14.35
CA ALA A 101 -14.28 2.88 15.34
C ALA A 101 -13.34 1.73 15.79
N MET A 102 -12.16 1.56 15.19
CA MET A 102 -11.25 0.46 15.56
C MET A 102 -10.12 0.88 16.50
N PRO A 103 -9.94 0.20 17.66
CA PRO A 103 -8.87 0.48 18.62
C PRO A 103 -7.46 0.09 18.12
N MET A 104 -7.33 -0.51 16.93
CA MET A 104 -6.09 -1.06 16.37
C MET A 104 -5.65 -0.39 15.07
N VAL A 105 -5.97 0.90 14.87
CA VAL A 105 -5.47 1.68 13.72
C VAL A 105 -4.41 2.66 14.20
N ARG A 106 -3.13 2.35 13.93
CA ARG A 106 -2.05 3.33 14.14
C ARG A 106 -2.14 4.41 13.07
N ARG A 107 -2.36 5.65 13.50
CA ARG A 107 -2.21 6.84 12.63
C ARG A 107 -0.73 7.06 12.38
N PHE A 108 -0.30 6.92 11.13
CA PHE A 108 0.98 7.47 10.70
C PHE A 108 0.79 8.94 10.32
N PRO A 109 1.70 9.85 10.72
CA PRO A 109 1.69 11.22 10.23
C PRO A 109 1.86 11.22 8.71
N LYS A 110 1.21 12.19 8.05
CA LYS A 110 1.41 12.43 6.62
C LYS A 110 2.89 12.80 6.37
N ILE A 111 3.46 12.24 5.32
CA ILE A 111 4.79 12.63 4.78
C ILE A 111 4.64 14.00 4.13
#